data_AF-X1S4N0-F1
#
_entry.id   AF-X1S4N0-F1
#
_cell.length_a   1.000
_cell.length_b   1.000
_cell.length_c   1.000
_cell.angle_alpha   90.00
_cell.angle_beta   90.00
_cell.angle_gamma   90.00
#
_symmetry.space_group_name_H-M   'P 1'
#
loop_
_entity.id
_entity.type
_entity.pdbx_description
1 polymer ?
#
loop_
_entity_poly.entity_id
_entity_poly.type
_entity_poly.pdbx_seq_one_letter_code
_entity_poly.pdbx_strand_id
1 'polypeptide(L)'
;MGANIGTTVTAQIVAFKIDILAYPIIIIGFLMHFLSRRRRYKNIGMTIIGLGLLFLGMTVMKGALGPLKDNEIFKNFLLVFSRNPFYGILAGLGLTALLQSSSATIGLLIALASQGLLPIEAAIPILIGDNIGTCSTALISSIGATATAKRTAFSHLIFNILGTIVFVILLYVFRLQPLIASLTGKSIPRQIANIHTIFNIITTIILFPMIGLFEKVVLKIIPGKDITVHKIALYLDSRLIDTPSLSLEQAKKELLRVTKITQAMLNLSFERLHKKDAIIEKKVLDRESAVDSITEDIIRYLTKVSQKSLGLRLSNKLTNLFHIAYDAERAGDHAESILYLMLVKEENNMTFSKIAFHELETTHDKVNHLFNILISGM
;
A
#
# COMPACT_ATOMS: atom_id res chain seq x y z
N MET A 1 4.50 4.10 -10.39
CA MET A 1 4.16 4.77 -11.67
C MET A 1 2.81 5.48 -11.61
N GLY A 2 1.68 4.79 -11.40
CA GLY A 2 0.37 5.45 -11.30
C GLY A 2 0.28 6.54 -10.22
N ALA A 3 0.86 6.29 -9.03
CA ALA A 3 0.93 7.28 -7.95
C ALA A 3 1.66 8.57 -8.36
N ASN A 4 2.78 8.45 -9.10
CA ASN A 4 3.55 9.57 -9.62
C ASN A 4 2.75 10.41 -10.63
N ILE A 5 1.93 9.78 -11.47
CA ILE A 5 1.05 10.52 -12.39
C ILE A 5 -0.06 11.21 -11.58
N GLY A 6 -0.61 10.54 -10.58
CA GLY A 6 -1.69 11.08 -9.74
C GLY A 6 -1.31 12.37 -9.01
N THR A 7 -0.09 12.47 -8.44
CA THR A 7 0.38 13.67 -7.73
C THR A 7 0.46 14.90 -8.64
N THR A 8 0.61 14.72 -9.95
CA THR A 8 0.64 15.84 -10.91
C THR A 8 -0.71 16.55 -11.02
N VAL A 9 -1.82 15.86 -10.75
CA VAL A 9 -3.17 16.45 -10.77
C VAL A 9 -3.29 17.53 -9.69
N THR A 10 -2.78 17.26 -8.49
CA THR A 10 -2.78 18.25 -7.41
C THR A 10 -1.95 19.48 -7.78
N ALA A 11 -0.75 19.27 -8.36
CA ALA A 11 0.09 20.38 -8.82
C ALA A 11 -0.61 21.24 -9.88
N GLN A 12 -1.32 20.62 -10.82
CA GLN A 12 -2.10 21.33 -11.83
C GLN A 12 -3.19 22.17 -11.21
N ILE A 13 -3.99 21.59 -10.31
CA ILE A 13 -5.07 22.29 -9.60
C ILE A 13 -4.52 23.49 -8.83
N VAL A 14 -3.42 23.30 -8.11
CA VAL A 14 -2.77 24.31 -7.28
C VAL A 14 -2.15 25.47 -8.10
N ALA A 15 -1.70 25.19 -9.32
CA ALA A 15 -1.15 26.22 -10.20
C ALA A 15 -2.21 27.14 -10.81
N PHE A 16 -3.50 26.78 -10.74
CA PHE A 16 -4.57 27.73 -11.02
C PHE A 16 -4.71 28.66 -9.81
N LYS A 17 -4.69 29.97 -10.03
CA LYS A 17 -4.81 30.98 -8.96
C LYS A 17 -6.23 31.03 -8.40
N ILE A 18 -6.65 29.97 -7.71
CA ILE A 18 -8.00 29.79 -7.18
C ILE A 18 -8.09 30.11 -5.69
N ASP A 19 -7.20 30.98 -5.22
CA ASP A 19 -7.12 31.48 -3.85
C ASP A 19 -8.48 32.00 -3.35
N ILE A 20 -9.21 32.69 -4.23
CA ILE A 20 -10.53 33.28 -3.97
C ILE A 20 -11.61 32.19 -3.75
N LEU A 21 -11.42 31.01 -4.33
CA LEU A 21 -12.37 29.90 -4.23
C LEU A 21 -12.16 29.06 -2.97
N ALA A 22 -11.13 29.32 -2.15
CA ALA A 22 -10.85 28.54 -0.95
C ALA A 22 -12.07 28.44 -0.01
N TYR A 23 -12.64 29.59 0.40
CA TYR A 23 -13.81 29.61 1.30
C TYR A 23 -15.07 29.00 0.66
N PRO A 24 -15.46 29.35 -0.59
CA PRO A 24 -16.58 28.68 -1.27
C PRO A 24 -16.43 27.15 -1.34
N ILE A 25 -15.22 26.65 -1.66
CA ILE A 25 -14.95 25.21 -1.75
C ILE A 25 -15.09 24.55 -0.38
N ILE A 26 -14.55 25.14 0.69
CA ILE A 26 -14.70 24.62 2.06
C ILE A 26 -16.19 24.55 2.44
N ILE A 27 -16.95 25.62 2.19
CA ILE A 27 -18.39 25.69 2.53
C ILE A 27 -19.16 24.61 1.77
N ILE A 28 -18.95 24.48 0.45
CA ILE A 28 -19.61 23.46 -0.36
C ILE A 28 -19.26 22.05 0.14
N GLY A 29 -17.97 21.79 0.41
CA GLY A 29 -17.52 20.50 0.94
C GLY A 29 -18.13 20.19 2.31
N PHE A 30 -18.22 21.18 3.19
CA PHE A 30 -18.84 21.07 4.51
C PHE A 30 -20.33 20.76 4.41
N LEU A 31 -21.09 21.53 3.61
CA LEU A 31 -22.51 21.29 3.37
C LEU A 31 -22.74 19.90 2.78
N MET A 32 -21.93 19.50 1.80
CA MET A 32 -22.02 18.17 1.20
C MET A 32 -21.72 17.06 2.21
N HIS A 33 -20.70 17.22 3.06
CA HIS A 33 -20.36 16.24 4.08
C HIS A 33 -21.45 16.10 5.15
N PHE A 34 -21.97 17.23 5.63
CA PHE A 34 -22.90 17.27 6.76
C PHE A 34 -24.34 16.93 6.35
N LEU A 35 -24.81 17.40 5.19
CA LEU A 35 -26.18 17.17 4.72
C LEU A 35 -26.37 15.80 4.05
N SER A 36 -25.29 15.17 3.57
CA SER A 36 -25.40 13.88 2.87
C SER A 36 -25.64 12.72 3.83
N ARG A 37 -26.67 11.91 3.54
CA ARG A 37 -26.90 10.64 4.27
C ARG A 37 -26.05 9.48 3.77
N ARG A 38 -25.66 9.47 2.48
CA ARG A 38 -24.88 8.38 1.87
C ARG A 38 -23.37 8.58 2.11
N ARG A 39 -22.69 7.50 2.54
CA ARG A 39 -21.23 7.51 2.83
C ARG A 39 -20.37 8.02 1.67
N ARG A 40 -20.73 7.66 0.42
CA ARG A 40 -20.03 8.14 -0.79
C ARG A 40 -19.98 9.67 -0.87
N TYR A 41 -21.10 10.34 -0.68
CA TYR A 41 -21.16 11.81 -0.76
C TYR A 41 -20.49 12.47 0.44
N LYS A 42 -20.51 11.85 1.62
CA LYS A 42 -19.72 12.31 2.77
C LYS A 42 -18.21 12.30 2.48
N ASN A 43 -17.72 11.26 1.82
CA ASN A 43 -16.31 11.13 1.45
C ASN A 43 -15.90 12.15 0.36
N ILE A 44 -16.78 12.38 -0.62
CA ILE A 44 -16.57 13.43 -1.62
C ILE A 44 -16.54 14.81 -0.94
N GLY A 45 -17.47 15.09 -0.04
CA GLY A 45 -17.49 16.31 0.77
C GLY A 45 -16.18 16.52 1.54
N MET A 46 -15.66 15.49 2.22
CA MET A 46 -14.35 15.56 2.90
C MET A 46 -13.20 15.86 1.93
N THR A 47 -13.23 15.29 0.72
CA THR A 47 -12.21 15.56 -0.30
C THR A 47 -12.24 17.02 -0.74
N ILE A 48 -13.44 17.58 -0.94
CA ILE A 48 -13.65 18.99 -1.32
C ILE A 48 -13.18 19.91 -0.18
N ILE A 49 -13.51 19.60 1.08
CA ILE A 49 -13.01 20.36 2.25
C ILE A 49 -11.48 20.35 2.27
N GLY A 50 -10.85 19.18 2.11
CA GLY A 50 -9.40 19.06 2.08
C GLY A 50 -8.76 19.91 0.97
N LEU A 51 -9.37 19.95 -0.22
CA LEU A 51 -8.93 20.81 -1.31
C LEU A 51 -9.05 22.30 -0.97
N GLY A 52 -10.18 22.70 -0.37
CA GLY A 52 -10.39 24.09 0.05
C GLY A 52 -9.44 24.54 1.15
N LEU A 53 -9.16 23.68 2.13
CA LEU A 53 -8.17 23.90 3.18
C LEU A 53 -6.75 24.03 2.60
N LEU A 54 -6.43 23.27 1.57
CA LEU A 54 -5.15 23.39 0.86
C LEU A 54 -5.00 24.79 0.26
N PHE A 55 -6.01 25.30 -0.46
CA PHE A 55 -5.95 26.67 -1.01
C PHE A 55 -5.91 27.73 0.08
N LEU A 56 -6.65 27.55 1.18
CA LEU A 56 -6.57 28.44 2.32
C LEU A 56 -5.14 28.49 2.90
N GLY A 57 -4.52 27.31 3.08
CA GLY A 57 -3.14 27.20 3.53
C GLY A 57 -2.15 27.91 2.59
N MET A 58 -2.37 27.83 1.28
CA MET A 58 -1.59 28.59 0.31
C MET A 58 -1.77 30.10 0.43
N THR A 59 -2.99 30.59 0.66
CA THR A 59 -3.25 32.02 0.87
C THR A 59 -2.55 32.52 2.13
N VAL A 60 -2.60 31.76 3.22
CA VAL A 60 -1.89 32.06 4.47
C VAL A 60 -0.37 32.09 4.22
N MET A 61 0.15 31.10 3.50
CA MET A 61 1.56 31.01 3.15
C MET A 61 2.02 32.18 2.25
N LYS A 62 1.18 32.63 1.32
CA LYS A 62 1.44 33.84 0.51
C LYS A 62 1.63 35.09 1.39
N GLY A 63 0.78 35.26 2.41
CA GLY A 63 0.93 36.36 3.38
C GLY A 63 2.20 36.25 4.21
N ALA A 64 2.51 35.05 4.72
CA ALA A 64 3.69 34.79 5.55
C ALA A 64 5.02 34.93 4.79
N LEU A 65 5.05 34.55 3.49
CA LEU A 65 6.25 34.62 2.66
C LEU A 65 6.46 35.99 2.02
N GLY A 66 5.45 36.86 1.98
CA GLY A 66 5.54 38.21 1.40
C GLY A 66 6.75 39.02 1.89
N PRO A 67 6.98 39.13 3.22
CA PRO A 67 8.12 39.86 3.77
C PRO A 67 9.50 39.32 3.37
N LEU A 68 9.60 38.05 2.97
CA LEU A 68 10.88 37.46 2.54
C LEU A 68 11.31 37.95 1.15
N LYS A 69 10.42 38.61 0.41
CA LYS A 69 10.73 39.17 -0.91
C LYS A 69 11.77 40.28 -0.87
N ASP A 70 11.85 40.97 0.26
CA ASP A 70 12.79 42.06 0.44
C ASP A 70 14.05 41.61 1.21
N ASN A 71 14.12 40.32 1.57
CA ASN A 71 15.25 39.74 2.30
C ASN A 71 16.35 39.23 1.35
N GLU A 72 17.47 39.95 1.29
CA GLU A 72 18.61 39.60 0.42
C GLU A 72 19.28 38.26 0.78
N ILE A 73 19.29 37.87 2.07
CA ILE A 73 19.84 36.57 2.51
C ILE A 73 19.00 35.44 1.91
N PHE A 74 17.67 35.57 1.95
CA PHE A 74 16.75 34.59 1.40
C PHE A 74 16.86 34.47 -0.12
N LYS A 75 16.97 35.60 -0.85
CA LYS A 75 17.23 35.59 -2.29
C LYS A 75 18.55 34.89 -2.63
N ASN A 76 19.62 35.24 -1.92
CA ASN A 76 20.95 34.65 -2.14
C ASN A 76 20.96 33.15 -1.86
N PHE A 77 20.23 32.70 -0.83
CA PHE A 77 20.04 31.29 -0.55
C PHE A 77 19.34 30.56 -1.71
N LEU A 78 18.26 31.13 -2.27
CA LEU A 78 17.57 30.52 -3.42
C LEU A 78 18.43 30.50 -4.69
N LEU A 79 19.31 31.49 -4.89
CA LEU A 79 20.24 31.53 -6.03
C LEU A 79 21.27 30.40 -6.03
N VAL A 80 21.60 29.82 -4.86
CA VAL A 80 22.48 28.64 -4.77
C VAL A 80 21.89 27.47 -5.56
N PHE A 81 20.58 27.29 -5.49
CA PHE A 81 19.88 26.21 -6.21
C PHE A 81 19.80 26.47 -7.71
N SER A 82 19.70 27.73 -8.14
CA SER A 82 19.74 28.11 -9.55
C SER A 82 21.11 27.84 -10.19
N ARG A 83 22.20 28.07 -9.44
CA ARG A 83 23.58 27.93 -9.96
C ARG A 83 24.07 26.51 -10.00
N ASN A 84 23.62 25.69 -9.05
CA ASN A 84 24.02 24.28 -8.96
C ASN A 84 22.80 23.37 -8.82
N PRO A 85 22.34 22.76 -9.93
CA PRO A 85 21.20 21.85 -9.96
C PRO A 85 21.29 20.70 -8.96
N PHE A 86 22.49 20.23 -8.63
CA PHE A 86 22.68 19.15 -7.67
C PHE A 86 22.18 19.52 -6.27
N TYR A 87 22.48 20.74 -5.81
CA TYR A 87 21.97 21.22 -4.52
C TYR A 87 20.46 21.43 -4.54
N GLY A 88 19.89 21.86 -5.67
CA GLY A 88 18.43 21.93 -5.82
C GLY A 88 17.77 20.55 -5.70
N ILE A 89 18.34 19.52 -6.35
CA ILE A 89 17.84 18.14 -6.25
C ILE A 89 17.89 17.62 -4.80
N LEU A 90 19.00 17.85 -4.09
CA LEU A 90 19.10 17.44 -2.68
C LEU A 90 18.10 18.21 -1.79
N ALA A 91 17.92 19.50 -2.03
CA ALA A 91 16.95 20.31 -1.29
C ALA A 91 15.52 19.81 -1.51
N GLY A 92 15.15 19.49 -2.75
CA GLY A 92 13.84 18.91 -3.08
C GLY A 92 13.61 17.55 -2.45
N LEU A 93 14.61 16.66 -2.53
CA LEU A 93 14.55 15.34 -1.89
C LEU A 93 14.34 15.49 -0.39
N GLY A 94 15.17 16.29 0.28
CA GLY A 94 15.11 16.50 1.72
C GLY A 94 13.79 17.13 2.17
N LEU A 95 13.36 18.20 1.50
CA LEU A 95 12.11 18.89 1.80
C LEU A 95 10.92 17.95 1.68
N THR A 96 10.84 17.17 0.61
CA THR A 96 9.73 16.24 0.41
C THR A 96 9.79 15.04 1.34
N ALA A 97 10.98 14.55 1.68
CA ALA A 97 11.15 13.51 2.68
C ALA A 97 10.68 13.98 4.07
N LEU A 98 10.98 15.23 4.43
CA LEU A 98 10.56 15.85 5.68
C LEU A 98 9.05 16.10 5.72
N LEU A 99 8.48 16.68 4.67
CA LEU A 99 7.05 16.96 4.57
C LEU A 99 6.21 15.71 4.28
N GLN A 100 6.85 14.62 3.85
CA GLN A 100 6.22 13.37 3.43
C GLN A 100 5.11 13.54 2.37
N SER A 101 5.14 14.65 1.62
CA SER A 101 4.10 15.01 0.66
C SER A 101 4.66 15.84 -0.47
N SER A 102 4.77 15.23 -1.65
CA SER A 102 5.25 15.94 -2.85
C SER A 102 4.27 16.98 -3.35
N SER A 103 2.97 16.73 -3.22
CA SER A 103 1.95 17.76 -3.49
C SER A 103 2.12 18.99 -2.61
N ALA A 104 2.53 18.83 -1.35
CA ALA A 104 2.80 19.96 -0.45
C ALA A 104 4.09 20.70 -0.86
N THR A 105 5.17 19.98 -1.18
CA THR A 105 6.41 20.58 -1.69
C THR A 105 6.17 21.38 -2.97
N ILE A 106 5.50 20.79 -3.96
CA ILE A 106 5.17 21.49 -5.22
C ILE A 106 4.24 22.68 -4.97
N GLY A 107 3.29 22.56 -4.04
CA GLY A 107 2.44 23.68 -3.60
C GLY A 107 3.25 24.83 -3.00
N LEU A 108 4.27 24.54 -2.20
CA LEU A 108 5.22 25.53 -1.67
C LEU A 108 6.03 26.19 -2.79
N LEU A 109 6.57 25.43 -3.75
CA LEU A 109 7.29 26.00 -4.90
C LEU A 109 6.39 26.91 -5.72
N ILE A 110 5.15 26.50 -5.98
CA ILE A 110 4.14 27.30 -6.68
C ILE A 110 3.82 28.59 -5.91
N ALA A 111 3.71 28.53 -4.58
CA ALA A 111 3.44 29.71 -3.77
C ALA A 111 4.62 30.69 -3.76
N LEU A 112 5.84 30.21 -3.59
CA LEU A 112 7.07 31.02 -3.69
C LEU A 112 7.20 31.66 -5.08
N ALA A 113 6.97 30.88 -6.14
CA ALA A 113 6.99 31.38 -7.51
C ALA A 113 5.89 32.42 -7.77
N SER A 114 4.70 32.24 -7.19
CA SER A 114 3.59 33.20 -7.32
C SER A 114 3.89 34.56 -6.68
N GLN A 115 4.77 34.59 -5.68
CA GLN A 115 5.26 35.82 -5.03
C GLN A 115 6.50 36.41 -5.72
N GLY A 116 7.03 35.75 -6.76
CA GLY A 116 8.25 36.14 -7.45
C GLY A 116 9.53 35.85 -6.65
N LEU A 117 9.44 34.99 -5.63
CA LEU A 117 10.57 34.61 -4.77
C LEU A 117 11.43 33.53 -5.40
N LEU A 118 10.81 32.59 -6.12
CA LEU A 118 11.47 31.43 -6.67
C LEU A 118 11.53 31.52 -8.21
N PRO A 119 12.72 31.75 -8.79
CA PRO A 119 12.90 31.71 -10.24
C PRO A 119 12.77 30.26 -10.76
N ILE A 120 12.40 30.10 -12.03
CA ILE A 120 12.15 28.78 -12.62
C ILE A 120 13.42 27.91 -12.63
N GLU A 121 14.59 28.54 -12.77
CA GLU A 121 15.90 27.91 -12.78
C GLU A 121 16.22 27.23 -11.44
N ALA A 122 15.75 27.79 -10.31
CA ALA A 122 15.83 27.14 -9.00
C ALA A 122 14.74 26.09 -8.83
N ALA A 123 13.52 26.37 -9.30
CA ALA A 123 12.36 25.50 -9.10
C ALA A 123 12.51 24.13 -9.77
N ILE A 124 13.10 24.08 -10.98
CA ILE A 124 13.26 22.84 -11.76
C ILE A 124 14.08 21.78 -10.99
N PRO A 125 15.33 22.05 -10.56
CA PRO A 125 16.11 21.06 -9.83
C PRO A 125 15.48 20.65 -8.49
N ILE A 126 14.79 21.56 -7.79
CA ILE A 126 14.05 21.21 -6.56
C ILE A 126 12.88 20.26 -6.87
N LEU A 127 12.11 20.54 -7.92
CA LEU A 127 11.02 19.66 -8.40
C LEU A 127 11.55 18.27 -8.80
N ILE A 128 12.72 18.18 -9.43
CA ILE A 128 13.34 16.90 -9.77
C ILE A 128 13.69 16.10 -8.50
N GLY A 129 14.21 16.78 -7.47
CA GLY A 129 14.49 16.19 -6.17
C GLY A 129 13.24 15.69 -5.44
N ASP A 130 12.16 16.46 -5.50
CA ASP A 130 10.85 16.12 -4.91
C ASP A 130 10.32 14.75 -5.38
N ASN A 131 10.56 14.38 -6.64
CA ASN A 131 10.16 13.07 -7.16
C ASN A 131 10.89 11.91 -6.47
N ILE A 132 12.16 12.08 -6.10
CA ILE A 132 12.88 11.09 -5.27
C ILE A 132 12.31 11.11 -3.85
N GLY A 133 12.15 12.30 -3.27
CA GLY A 133 11.65 12.46 -1.90
C GLY A 133 10.24 11.87 -1.70
N THR A 134 9.41 11.82 -2.73
CA THR A 134 8.08 11.16 -2.73
C THR A 134 8.14 9.71 -2.25
N CYS A 135 9.26 9.02 -2.47
CA CYS A 135 9.43 7.61 -2.08
C CYS A 135 9.57 7.40 -0.57
N SER A 136 9.85 8.46 0.18
CA SER A 136 10.15 8.38 1.62
C SER A 136 9.00 7.77 2.42
N THR A 137 7.75 8.08 2.06
CA THR A 137 6.56 7.52 2.71
C THR A 137 6.49 6.01 2.54
N ALA A 138 6.61 5.51 1.31
CA ALA A 138 6.59 4.09 1.01
C ALA A 138 7.76 3.35 1.66
N LEU A 139 8.95 3.96 1.69
CA LEU A 139 10.13 3.39 2.33
C LEU A 139 9.94 3.24 3.84
N ILE A 140 9.49 4.29 4.52
CA ILE A 140 9.21 4.28 5.96
C ILE A 140 8.10 3.27 6.28
N SER A 141 6.99 3.28 5.54
CA SER A 141 5.89 2.35 5.74
C SER A 141 6.26 0.88 5.44
N SER A 142 7.32 0.63 4.67
CA SER A 142 7.78 -0.72 4.39
C SER A 142 8.67 -1.34 5.49
N ILE A 143 9.08 -0.54 6.48
CA ILE A 143 9.84 -1.04 7.63
C ILE A 143 8.94 -1.98 8.43
N GLY A 144 9.39 -3.22 8.63
CA GLY A 144 8.59 -4.28 9.27
C GLY A 144 7.51 -4.92 8.39
N ALA A 145 7.39 -4.53 7.12
CA ALA A 145 6.40 -5.11 6.20
C ALA A 145 6.91 -6.38 5.47
N THR A 146 6.00 -7.06 4.76
CA THR A 146 6.27 -8.23 3.89
C THR A 146 7.30 -7.95 2.79
N ALA A 147 7.92 -9.01 2.24
CA ALA A 147 8.91 -8.85 1.19
C ALA A 147 8.33 -8.14 -0.04
N THR A 148 7.09 -8.45 -0.44
CA THR A 148 6.39 -7.77 -1.56
C THR A 148 6.18 -6.28 -1.29
N ALA A 149 5.83 -5.90 -0.05
CA ALA A 149 5.66 -4.49 0.30
C ALA A 149 6.99 -3.72 0.21
N LYS A 150 8.07 -4.29 0.76
CA LYS A 150 9.43 -3.74 0.65
C LYS A 150 9.87 -3.65 -0.82
N ARG A 151 9.61 -4.69 -1.61
CA ARG A 151 9.92 -4.69 -3.05
C ARG A 151 9.19 -3.59 -3.79
N THR A 152 7.91 -3.38 -3.53
CA THR A 152 7.14 -2.27 -4.13
C THR A 152 7.73 -0.91 -3.75
N ALA A 153 8.10 -0.69 -2.49
CA ALA A 153 8.73 0.54 -2.03
C ALA A 153 10.09 0.79 -2.70
N PHE A 154 10.94 -0.23 -2.80
CA PHE A 154 12.24 -0.13 -3.47
C PHE A 154 12.11 0.01 -5.00
N SER A 155 11.14 -0.64 -5.62
CA SER A 155 10.80 -0.42 -7.04
C SER A 155 10.40 1.04 -7.28
N HIS A 156 9.64 1.65 -6.36
CA HIS A 156 9.25 3.05 -6.45
C HIS A 156 10.47 3.98 -6.31
N LEU A 157 11.38 3.68 -5.38
CA LEU A 157 12.64 4.42 -5.22
C LEU A 157 13.52 4.35 -6.47
N ILE A 158 13.81 3.14 -6.97
CA ILE A 158 14.66 2.92 -8.14
C ILE A 158 14.07 3.62 -9.36
N PHE A 159 12.76 3.51 -9.56
CA PHE A 159 12.07 4.19 -10.65
C PHE A 159 12.27 5.72 -10.59
N ASN A 160 12.12 6.34 -9.42
CA ASN A 160 12.29 7.80 -9.30
C ASN A 160 13.75 8.23 -9.41
N ILE A 161 14.71 7.45 -8.89
CA ILE A 161 16.14 7.76 -9.08
C ILE A 161 16.51 7.71 -10.57
N LEU A 162 16.12 6.64 -11.26
CA LEU A 162 16.39 6.52 -12.70
C LEU A 162 15.63 7.56 -13.52
N GLY A 163 14.38 7.84 -13.16
CA GLY A 163 13.59 8.90 -13.78
C GLY A 163 14.25 10.26 -13.64
N THR A 164 14.76 10.58 -12.45
CA THR A 164 15.54 11.78 -12.19
C THR A 164 16.81 11.82 -13.02
N ILE A 165 17.58 10.72 -13.11
CA ILE A 165 18.80 10.67 -13.94
C ILE A 165 18.47 10.92 -15.41
N VAL A 166 17.47 10.22 -15.95
CA VAL A 166 17.01 10.39 -17.33
C VAL A 166 16.59 11.83 -17.58
N PHE A 167 15.79 12.42 -16.70
CA PHE A 167 15.30 13.77 -16.88
C PHE A 167 16.39 14.84 -16.73
N VAL A 168 17.35 14.64 -15.82
CA VAL A 168 18.54 15.50 -15.68
C VAL A 168 19.38 15.46 -16.96
N ILE A 169 19.58 14.27 -17.55
CA ILE A 169 20.29 14.15 -18.83
C ILE A 169 19.53 14.91 -19.93
N LEU A 170 18.22 14.67 -20.06
CA LEU A 170 17.36 15.36 -21.04
C LEU A 170 17.41 16.89 -20.87
N LEU A 171 17.38 17.38 -19.64
CA LEU A 171 17.42 18.82 -19.40
C LEU A 171 18.82 19.38 -19.60
N TYR A 172 19.82 18.93 -18.84
CA TYR A 172 21.11 19.63 -18.74
C TYR A 172 22.11 19.23 -19.83
N VAL A 173 22.05 17.99 -20.33
CA VAL A 173 22.96 17.52 -21.39
C VAL A 173 22.37 17.88 -22.76
N PHE A 174 21.11 17.54 -23.02
CA PHE A 174 20.44 17.85 -24.28
C PHE A 174 19.85 19.27 -24.35
N ARG A 175 20.01 20.06 -23.28
CA ARG A 175 19.62 21.48 -23.19
C ARG A 175 18.15 21.73 -23.55
N LEU A 176 17.25 20.87 -23.08
CA LEU A 176 15.80 20.98 -23.38
C LEU A 176 15.07 22.03 -22.52
N GLN A 177 15.76 22.76 -21.63
CA GLN A 177 15.14 23.80 -20.79
C GLN A 177 14.35 24.84 -21.60
N PRO A 178 14.87 25.40 -22.73
CA PRO A 178 14.13 26.41 -23.49
C PRO A 178 12.86 25.87 -24.13
N LEU A 179 12.91 24.62 -24.63
CA LEU A 179 11.76 23.93 -25.19
C LEU A 179 10.69 23.73 -24.11
N ILE A 180 11.09 23.22 -22.95
CA ILE A 180 10.17 23.03 -21.83
C ILE A 180 9.59 24.38 -21.39
N ALA A 181 10.39 25.43 -21.24
CA ALA A 181 9.90 26.77 -20.90
C ALA A 181 8.88 27.31 -21.94
N SER A 182 9.11 27.07 -23.24
CA SER A 182 8.16 27.48 -24.29
C SER A 182 6.84 26.70 -24.29
N LEU A 183 6.86 25.43 -23.87
CA LEU A 183 5.71 24.55 -23.87
C LEU A 183 4.87 24.64 -22.59
N THR A 184 5.39 25.26 -21.52
CA THR A 184 4.82 25.15 -20.17
C THR A 184 4.09 26.41 -19.66
N GLY A 185 3.80 27.36 -20.53
CA GLY A 185 2.91 28.50 -20.25
C GLY A 185 3.61 29.78 -19.77
N LYS A 186 2.85 30.87 -19.62
CA LYS A 186 3.40 32.23 -19.38
C LYS A 186 3.76 32.56 -17.93
N SER A 187 3.27 31.81 -16.94
CA SER A 187 3.53 32.08 -15.52
C SER A 187 4.39 30.99 -14.89
N ILE A 188 5.35 31.37 -14.03
CA ILE A 188 6.24 30.42 -13.34
C ILE A 188 5.46 29.33 -12.57
N PRO A 189 4.36 29.64 -11.84
CA PRO A 189 3.51 28.61 -11.23
C PRO A 189 2.99 27.53 -12.21
N ARG A 190 2.54 27.95 -13.40
CA ARG A 190 2.05 27.03 -14.44
C ARG A 190 3.22 26.24 -15.04
N GLN A 191 4.38 26.87 -15.19
CA GLN A 191 5.58 26.19 -15.66
C GLN A 191 5.98 25.07 -14.69
N ILE A 192 6.04 25.35 -13.38
CA ILE A 192 6.33 24.33 -12.35
C ILE A 192 5.36 23.14 -12.45
N ALA A 193 4.05 23.39 -12.49
CA ALA A 193 3.07 22.31 -12.57
C ALA A 193 3.17 21.50 -13.88
N ASN A 194 3.38 22.16 -15.02
CA ASN A 194 3.51 21.48 -16.30
C ASN A 194 4.82 20.70 -16.40
N ILE A 195 5.93 21.22 -15.88
CA ILE A 195 7.20 20.49 -15.79
C ILE A 195 7.04 19.24 -14.94
N HIS A 196 6.32 19.34 -13.82
CA HIS A 196 6.04 18.19 -12.96
C HIS A 196 5.23 17.11 -13.69
N THR A 197 4.22 17.51 -14.47
CA THR A 197 3.45 16.59 -15.32
C THR A 197 4.33 15.96 -16.41
N ILE A 198 5.11 16.77 -17.15
CA ILE A 198 6.00 16.31 -18.22
C ILE A 198 7.04 15.34 -17.69
N PHE A 199 7.67 15.65 -16.55
CA PHE A 199 8.62 14.77 -15.86
C PHE A 199 8.02 13.39 -15.64
N ASN A 200 6.85 13.31 -14.99
CA ASN A 200 6.26 12.03 -14.61
C ASN A 200 5.73 11.25 -15.81
N ILE A 201 5.22 11.92 -16.85
CA ILE A 201 4.79 11.26 -18.09
C ILE A 201 5.99 10.72 -18.86
N ILE A 202 7.01 11.53 -19.13
CA ILE A 202 8.18 11.12 -19.90
C ILE A 202 8.93 9.99 -19.20
N THR A 203 9.19 10.14 -17.90
CA THR A 203 9.87 9.08 -17.12
C THR A 203 9.06 7.79 -17.11
N THR A 204 7.74 7.87 -16.97
CA THR A 204 6.88 6.68 -17.08
C THR A 204 6.97 6.05 -18.46
N ILE A 205 6.85 6.80 -19.56
CA ILE A 205 6.92 6.26 -20.92
C ILE A 205 8.27 5.57 -21.17
N ILE A 206 9.38 6.20 -20.78
CA ILE A 206 10.74 5.67 -21.01
C ILE A 206 11.00 4.43 -20.16
N LEU A 207 10.61 4.44 -18.89
CA LEU A 207 10.96 3.40 -17.93
C LEU A 207 9.93 2.26 -17.85
N PHE A 208 8.69 2.46 -18.33
CA PHE A 208 7.65 1.43 -18.30
C PHE A 208 8.04 0.12 -19.01
N PRO A 209 8.65 0.13 -20.22
CA PRO A 209 9.13 -1.09 -20.87
C PRO A 209 10.19 -1.86 -20.05
N MET A 210 10.85 -1.19 -19.10
CA MET A 210 11.92 -1.75 -18.28
C MET A 210 11.43 -2.33 -16.94
N ILE A 211 10.11 -2.47 -16.74
CA ILE A 211 9.53 -3.02 -15.50
C ILE A 211 10.12 -4.38 -15.11
N GLY A 212 10.30 -5.29 -16.06
CA GLY A 212 10.87 -6.61 -15.79
C GLY A 212 12.33 -6.54 -15.32
N LEU A 213 13.09 -5.51 -15.71
CA LEU A 213 14.43 -5.28 -15.18
C LEU A 213 14.37 -4.80 -13.72
N PHE A 214 13.45 -3.90 -13.40
CA PHE A 214 13.25 -3.42 -12.02
C PHE A 214 12.93 -4.58 -11.09
N GLU A 215 12.05 -5.49 -11.51
CA GLU A 215 11.72 -6.69 -10.74
C GLU A 215 12.97 -7.51 -10.41
N LYS A 216 13.83 -7.80 -11.40
CA LYS A 216 15.07 -8.57 -11.19
C LYS A 216 16.03 -7.88 -10.21
N VAL A 217 16.21 -6.57 -10.33
CA VAL A 217 17.08 -5.80 -9.43
C VAL A 217 16.53 -5.83 -8.00
N VAL A 218 15.23 -5.61 -7.86
CA VAL A 218 14.57 -5.55 -6.56
C VAL A 218 14.51 -6.93 -5.88
N LEU A 219 14.30 -8.01 -6.64
CA LEU A 219 14.41 -9.38 -6.14
C LEU A 219 15.82 -9.72 -5.64
N LYS A 220 16.86 -9.12 -6.23
CA LYS A 220 18.25 -9.27 -5.78
C LYS A 220 18.54 -8.49 -4.50
N ILE A 221 17.97 -7.30 -4.35
CA ILE A 221 18.13 -6.45 -3.15
C ILE A 221 17.33 -7.01 -1.98
N ILE A 222 16.10 -7.47 -2.22
CA ILE A 222 15.20 -8.01 -1.20
C ILE A 222 14.86 -9.46 -1.57
N PRO A 223 15.71 -10.44 -1.19
CA PRO A 223 15.44 -11.85 -1.40
C PRO A 223 14.33 -12.36 -0.48
N GLY A 224 13.71 -13.48 -0.85
CA GLY A 224 12.65 -14.14 -0.07
C GLY A 224 11.39 -14.43 -0.91
N LYS A 225 10.55 -15.36 -0.46
CA LYS A 225 9.21 -15.54 -1.04
C LYS A 225 8.23 -15.15 0.04
N ASP A 226 7.29 -14.26 -0.27
CA ASP A 226 6.11 -14.16 0.58
C ASP A 226 5.36 -15.49 0.43
N ILE A 227 5.05 -16.13 1.56
CA ILE A 227 4.28 -17.36 1.56
C ILE A 227 2.82 -16.97 1.37
N THR A 228 2.43 -16.65 0.14
CA THR A 228 1.02 -16.51 -0.24
C THR A 228 0.43 -17.90 -0.33
N VAL A 229 -0.53 -18.23 0.52
CA VAL A 229 -1.25 -19.51 0.45
C VAL A 229 -2.25 -19.43 -0.71
N HIS A 230 -2.30 -20.46 -1.54
CA HIS A 230 -3.30 -20.55 -2.60
C HIS A 230 -4.71 -20.61 -1.98
N LYS A 231 -5.51 -19.57 -2.24
CA LYS A 231 -6.86 -19.38 -1.67
C LYS A 231 -7.96 -20.18 -2.39
N ILE A 232 -7.66 -20.81 -3.51
CA ILE A 232 -8.62 -21.58 -4.31
C ILE A 232 -8.42 -23.08 -4.04
N ALA A 233 -9.50 -23.86 -4.08
CA ALA A 233 -9.43 -25.32 -4.04
C ALA A 233 -8.61 -25.91 -5.21
N LEU A 234 -7.73 -26.87 -4.92
CA LEU A 234 -6.80 -27.44 -5.91
C LEU A 234 -7.23 -28.83 -6.40
N TYR A 235 -7.92 -29.60 -5.55
CA TYR A 235 -8.26 -31.00 -5.82
C TYR A 235 -9.71 -31.21 -6.26
N LEU A 236 -10.58 -30.20 -6.12
CA LEU A 236 -12.01 -30.32 -6.41
C LEU A 236 -12.27 -30.21 -7.92
N ASP A 237 -12.64 -31.31 -8.57
CA ASP A 237 -13.03 -31.34 -9.99
C ASP A 237 -14.54 -31.50 -10.14
N SER A 238 -15.20 -30.47 -10.67
CA SER A 238 -16.65 -30.45 -10.90
C SER A 238 -17.13 -31.50 -11.91
N ARG A 239 -16.25 -32.01 -12.78
CA ARG A 239 -16.58 -33.05 -13.77
C ARG A 239 -16.75 -34.43 -13.15
N LEU A 240 -16.25 -34.63 -11.92
CA LEU A 240 -16.31 -35.92 -11.22
C LEU A 240 -17.50 -36.04 -10.28
N ILE A 241 -18.37 -35.03 -10.20
CA ILE A 241 -19.54 -35.00 -9.29
C ILE A 241 -20.48 -36.21 -9.52
N ASP A 242 -20.57 -36.71 -10.75
CA ASP A 242 -21.36 -37.90 -11.10
C ASP A 242 -20.72 -39.23 -10.61
N THR A 243 -19.52 -39.17 -10.03
CA THR A 243 -18.83 -40.30 -9.38
C THR A 243 -18.64 -40.03 -7.88
N PRO A 244 -19.66 -40.27 -7.02
CA PRO A 244 -19.63 -39.86 -5.62
C PRO A 244 -18.44 -40.37 -4.82
N SER A 245 -18.03 -41.62 -5.01
CA SER A 245 -16.87 -42.19 -4.32
C SER A 245 -15.59 -41.38 -4.56
N LEU A 246 -15.32 -41.01 -5.83
CA LEU A 246 -14.14 -40.21 -6.19
C LEU A 246 -14.28 -38.76 -5.73
N SER A 247 -15.49 -38.20 -5.84
CA SER A 247 -15.79 -36.84 -5.36
C SER A 247 -15.49 -36.69 -3.86
N LEU A 248 -15.92 -37.65 -3.04
CA LEU A 248 -15.67 -37.61 -1.60
C LEU A 248 -14.18 -37.77 -1.26
N GLU A 249 -13.40 -38.51 -2.06
CA GLU A 249 -11.93 -38.58 -1.89
C GLU A 249 -11.25 -37.25 -2.26
N GLN A 250 -11.72 -36.54 -3.28
CA GLN A 250 -11.22 -35.21 -3.62
C GLN A 250 -11.51 -34.19 -2.53
N ALA A 251 -12.75 -34.17 -2.02
CA ALA A 251 -13.13 -33.33 -0.90
C ALA A 251 -12.27 -33.62 0.34
N LYS A 252 -11.99 -34.90 0.64
CA LYS A 252 -11.09 -35.30 1.72
C LYS A 252 -9.66 -34.76 1.53
N LYS A 253 -9.11 -34.82 0.31
CA LYS A 253 -7.78 -34.26 0.01
C LYS A 253 -7.73 -32.74 0.18
N GLU A 254 -8.77 -32.04 -0.25
CA GLU A 254 -8.86 -30.59 -0.08
C GLU A 254 -8.98 -30.23 1.40
N LEU A 255 -9.78 -30.98 2.15
CA LEU A 255 -9.96 -30.79 3.58
C LEU A 255 -8.66 -31.04 4.35
N LEU A 256 -7.88 -32.07 3.99
CA LEU A 256 -6.55 -32.29 4.54
C LEU A 256 -5.63 -31.08 4.34
N ARG A 257 -5.74 -30.40 3.19
CA ARG A 257 -4.99 -29.18 2.92
C ARG A 257 -5.44 -28.04 3.83
N VAL A 258 -6.76 -27.84 3.99
CA VAL A 258 -7.31 -26.84 4.92
C VAL A 258 -6.83 -27.09 6.34
N THR A 259 -6.92 -28.32 6.84
CA THR A 259 -6.45 -28.69 8.19
C THR A 259 -4.96 -28.37 8.40
N LYS A 260 -4.11 -28.60 7.39
CA LYS A 260 -2.68 -28.23 7.44
C LYS A 260 -2.47 -26.71 7.49
N ILE A 261 -3.30 -25.94 6.76
CA ILE A 261 -3.26 -24.48 6.79
C ILE A 261 -3.69 -23.98 8.17
N THR A 262 -4.78 -24.52 8.73
CA THR A 262 -5.27 -24.21 10.08
C THR A 262 -4.23 -24.53 11.16
N GLN A 263 -3.56 -25.69 11.08
CA GLN A 263 -2.46 -26.03 11.99
C GLN A 263 -1.31 -25.00 11.90
N ALA A 264 -0.96 -24.57 10.68
CA ALA A 264 0.06 -23.55 10.48
C ALA A 264 -0.37 -22.18 11.05
N MET A 265 -1.66 -21.83 10.95
CA MET A 265 -2.20 -20.62 11.60
C MET A 265 -2.03 -20.69 13.11
N LEU A 266 -2.42 -21.80 13.75
CA LEU A 266 -2.24 -22.00 15.18
C LEU A 266 -0.77 -21.81 15.59
N ASN A 267 0.16 -22.45 14.89
CA ASN A 267 1.59 -22.33 15.18
C ASN A 267 2.11 -20.89 15.03
N LEU A 268 1.67 -20.17 13.99
CA LEU A 268 2.03 -18.76 13.79
C LEU A 268 1.45 -17.86 14.89
N SER A 269 0.18 -18.08 15.28
CA SER A 269 -0.46 -17.33 16.37
C SER A 269 0.26 -17.54 17.70
N PHE A 270 0.77 -18.74 17.98
CA PHE A 270 1.62 -19.00 19.15
C PHE A 270 3.05 -18.46 18.99
N GLU A 271 3.63 -18.45 17.78
CA GLU A 271 4.94 -17.81 17.54
C GLU A 271 4.92 -16.31 17.93
N ARG A 272 3.77 -15.64 17.78
CA ARG A 272 3.57 -14.25 18.21
C ARG A 272 3.78 -14.04 19.72
N LEU A 273 3.56 -15.06 20.56
CA LEU A 273 3.85 -14.99 22.00
C LEU A 273 5.32 -14.66 22.29
N HIS A 274 6.23 -15.17 21.45
CA HIS A 274 7.66 -15.01 21.64
C HIS A 274 8.20 -13.79 20.89
N LYS A 275 7.59 -13.45 19.76
CA LYS A 275 8.16 -12.48 18.82
C LYS A 275 7.13 -11.44 18.37
N LYS A 276 7.40 -10.17 18.66
CA LYS A 276 6.67 -9.02 18.10
C LYS A 276 7.05 -8.81 16.64
N ASP A 277 6.42 -9.56 15.73
CA ASP A 277 6.68 -9.49 14.30
C ASP A 277 5.38 -9.32 13.50
N ALA A 278 5.14 -8.12 12.96
CA ALA A 278 3.94 -7.77 12.19
C ALA A 278 3.76 -8.66 10.94
N ILE A 279 4.81 -9.35 10.49
CA ILE A 279 4.72 -10.31 9.39
C ILE A 279 3.93 -11.55 9.82
N ILE A 280 4.00 -11.96 11.09
CA ILE A 280 3.25 -13.11 11.62
C ILE A 280 1.75 -12.83 11.51
N GLU A 281 1.32 -11.64 11.93
CA GLU A 281 -0.08 -11.22 11.87
C GLU A 281 -0.62 -11.31 10.44
N LYS A 282 0.08 -10.69 9.49
CA LYS A 282 -0.31 -10.76 8.08
C LYS A 282 -0.33 -12.19 7.53
N LYS A 283 0.61 -13.05 7.94
CA LYS A 283 0.64 -14.46 7.52
C LYS A 283 -0.56 -15.27 8.04
N VAL A 284 -1.06 -14.96 9.23
CA VAL A 284 -2.26 -15.61 9.80
C VAL A 284 -3.51 -15.11 9.08
N LEU A 285 -3.67 -13.79 8.91
CA LEU A 285 -4.81 -13.21 8.19
C LEU A 285 -4.87 -13.67 6.72
N ASP A 286 -3.73 -13.77 6.03
CA ASP A 286 -3.69 -14.29 4.66
C ASP A 286 -4.11 -15.78 4.57
N ARG A 287 -3.90 -16.55 5.65
CA ARG A 287 -4.27 -17.97 5.76
C ARG A 287 -5.73 -18.15 6.15
N GLU A 288 -6.24 -17.32 7.06
CA GLU A 288 -7.67 -17.28 7.43
C GLU A 288 -8.52 -17.14 6.16
N SER A 289 -8.21 -16.15 5.32
CA SER A 289 -9.00 -15.93 4.11
C SER A 289 -8.85 -17.07 3.10
N ALA A 290 -7.77 -17.86 3.19
CA ALA A 290 -7.62 -19.07 2.41
C ALA A 290 -8.51 -20.20 2.99
N VAL A 291 -8.48 -20.42 4.29
CA VAL A 291 -9.32 -21.41 5.00
C VAL A 291 -10.79 -21.18 4.67
N ASP A 292 -11.27 -19.94 4.77
CA ASP A 292 -12.65 -19.56 4.45
C ASP A 292 -13.01 -19.90 3.00
N SER A 293 -12.23 -19.37 2.05
CA SER A 293 -12.51 -19.55 0.62
C SER A 293 -12.48 -21.03 0.20
N ILE A 294 -11.53 -21.80 0.71
CA ILE A 294 -11.40 -23.22 0.37
C ILE A 294 -12.53 -24.03 1.03
N THR A 295 -12.88 -23.72 2.28
CA THR A 295 -13.97 -24.39 2.99
C THR A 295 -15.31 -24.13 2.30
N GLU A 296 -15.55 -22.90 1.85
CA GLU A 296 -16.74 -22.55 1.06
C GLU A 296 -16.79 -23.35 -0.26
N ASP A 297 -15.66 -23.52 -0.94
CA ASP A 297 -15.54 -24.37 -2.14
C ASP A 297 -15.82 -25.85 -1.84
N ILE A 298 -15.31 -26.38 -0.71
CA ILE A 298 -15.58 -27.76 -0.25
C ILE A 298 -17.08 -27.93 0.03
N ILE A 299 -17.70 -27.02 0.77
CA ILE A 299 -19.12 -27.07 1.12
C ILE A 299 -19.98 -27.03 -0.15
N ARG A 300 -19.69 -26.12 -1.09
CA ARG A 300 -20.36 -26.05 -2.39
C ARG A 300 -20.22 -27.35 -3.17
N TYR A 301 -19.02 -27.94 -3.16
CA TYR A 301 -18.74 -29.19 -3.86
C TYR A 301 -19.52 -30.36 -3.24
N LEU A 302 -19.44 -30.54 -1.92
CA LEU A 302 -20.17 -31.58 -1.19
C LEU A 302 -21.69 -31.43 -1.35
N THR A 303 -22.21 -30.19 -1.41
CA THR A 303 -23.63 -29.93 -1.65
C THR A 303 -24.08 -30.41 -3.03
N LYS A 304 -23.21 -30.32 -4.05
CA LYS A 304 -23.53 -30.89 -5.38
C LYS A 304 -23.49 -32.42 -5.37
N VAL A 305 -22.56 -33.01 -4.60
CA VAL A 305 -22.46 -34.47 -4.43
C VAL A 305 -23.68 -35.01 -3.67
N SER A 306 -24.19 -34.27 -2.68
CA SER A 306 -25.35 -34.68 -1.87
C SER A 306 -26.65 -34.75 -2.67
N GLN A 307 -26.71 -34.12 -3.85
CA GLN A 307 -27.86 -34.18 -4.76
C GLN A 307 -27.87 -35.46 -5.62
N LYS A 308 -26.80 -36.27 -5.57
CA LYS A 308 -26.72 -37.55 -6.28
C LYS A 308 -27.29 -38.69 -5.43
N SER A 309 -27.61 -39.82 -6.06
CA SER A 309 -28.00 -41.03 -5.33
C SER A 309 -26.80 -41.60 -4.59
N LEU A 310 -26.89 -41.64 -3.25
CA LEU A 310 -25.82 -42.10 -2.36
C LEU A 310 -26.30 -43.30 -1.56
N GLY A 311 -25.49 -44.37 -1.54
CA GLY A 311 -25.67 -45.46 -0.57
C GLY A 311 -25.33 -45.02 0.86
N LEU A 312 -25.82 -45.75 1.86
CA LEU A 312 -25.68 -45.42 3.30
C LEU A 312 -24.23 -45.07 3.71
N ARG A 313 -23.25 -45.86 3.26
CA ARG A 313 -21.82 -45.64 3.57
C ARG A 313 -21.31 -44.30 3.02
N LEU A 314 -21.71 -43.93 1.81
CA LEU A 314 -21.27 -42.68 1.17
C LEU A 314 -22.01 -41.48 1.76
N SER A 315 -23.28 -41.64 2.12
CA SER A 315 -24.05 -40.62 2.85
C SER A 315 -23.41 -40.28 4.19
N ASN A 316 -23.06 -41.29 5.00
CA ASN A 316 -22.36 -41.07 6.27
C ASN A 316 -21.00 -40.39 6.07
N LYS A 317 -20.25 -40.78 5.03
CA LYS A 317 -18.98 -40.14 4.71
C LYS A 317 -19.14 -38.68 4.29
N LEU A 318 -20.14 -38.37 3.47
CA LEU A 318 -20.48 -37.01 3.07
C LEU A 318 -20.82 -36.14 4.28
N THR A 319 -21.67 -36.62 5.20
CA THR A 319 -22.01 -35.91 6.44
C THR A 319 -20.77 -35.66 7.30
N ASN A 320 -19.90 -36.66 7.47
CA ASN A 320 -18.66 -36.49 8.22
C ASN A 320 -17.74 -35.44 7.58
N LEU A 321 -17.65 -35.38 6.26
CA LEU A 321 -16.85 -34.36 5.58
C LEU A 321 -17.41 -32.94 5.75
N PHE A 322 -18.73 -32.77 5.81
CA PHE A 322 -19.32 -31.48 6.16
C PHE A 322 -18.95 -31.04 7.58
N HIS A 323 -19.02 -31.94 8.56
CA HIS A 323 -18.63 -31.64 9.94
C HIS A 323 -17.15 -31.29 10.04
N ILE A 324 -16.26 -32.08 9.43
CA ILE A 324 -14.82 -31.80 9.47
C ILE A 324 -14.50 -30.47 8.77
N ALA A 325 -15.21 -30.12 7.68
CA ALA A 325 -15.04 -28.82 7.03
C ALA A 325 -15.40 -27.66 7.95
N TYR A 326 -16.53 -27.76 8.67
CA TYR A 326 -16.93 -26.77 9.67
C TYR A 326 -15.91 -26.68 10.83
N ASP A 327 -15.49 -27.82 11.38
CA ASP A 327 -14.53 -27.86 12.49
C ASP A 327 -13.16 -27.29 12.10
N ALA A 328 -12.72 -27.51 10.85
CA ALA A 328 -11.45 -26.99 10.34
C ALA A 328 -11.47 -25.46 10.17
N GLU A 329 -12.61 -24.89 9.76
CA GLU A 329 -12.82 -23.43 9.68
C GLU A 329 -12.88 -22.81 11.08
N ARG A 330 -13.70 -23.37 11.99
CA ARG A 330 -13.77 -22.92 13.39
C ARG A 330 -12.43 -22.94 14.10
N ALA A 331 -11.62 -23.98 13.86
CA ALA A 331 -10.26 -24.03 14.40
C ALA A 331 -9.34 -22.95 13.82
N GLY A 332 -9.57 -22.54 12.56
CA GLY A 332 -8.92 -21.38 11.93
C GLY A 332 -9.30 -20.07 12.63
N ASP A 333 -10.59 -19.85 12.88
CA ASP A 333 -11.07 -18.66 13.61
C ASP A 333 -10.52 -18.59 15.03
N HIS A 334 -10.38 -19.74 15.70
CA HIS A 334 -9.76 -19.79 17.02
C HIS A 334 -8.27 -19.41 16.96
N ALA A 335 -7.55 -19.87 15.93
CA ALA A 335 -6.16 -19.45 15.73
C ALA A 335 -6.04 -17.94 15.47
N GLU A 336 -6.96 -17.35 14.69
CA GLU A 336 -7.03 -15.90 14.49
C GLU A 336 -7.37 -15.16 15.80
N SER A 337 -8.35 -15.66 16.55
CA SER A 337 -8.74 -15.11 17.85
C SER A 337 -7.58 -15.08 18.84
N ILE A 338 -6.76 -16.13 18.87
CA ILE A 338 -5.55 -16.19 19.69
C ILE A 338 -4.57 -15.09 19.29
N LEU A 339 -4.34 -14.89 18.00
CA LEU A 339 -3.50 -13.79 17.50
C LEU A 339 -4.06 -12.43 17.94
N TYR A 340 -5.37 -12.21 17.80
CA TYR A 340 -6.01 -10.97 18.24
C TYR A 340 -5.81 -10.71 19.73
N LEU A 341 -5.97 -11.74 20.58
CA LEU A 341 -5.72 -11.63 22.02
C LEU A 341 -4.24 -11.29 22.33
N MET A 342 -3.30 -11.80 21.53
CA MET A 342 -1.89 -11.41 21.66
C MET A 342 -1.65 -9.95 21.31
N LEU A 343 -2.30 -9.43 20.27
CA LEU A 343 -2.22 -8.00 19.92
C LEU A 343 -2.81 -7.12 21.03
N VAL A 344 -3.99 -7.46 21.55
CA VAL A 344 -4.62 -6.75 22.67
C VAL A 344 -3.72 -6.76 23.91
N LYS A 345 -3.08 -7.90 24.22
CA LYS A 345 -2.09 -8.00 25.30
C LYS A 345 -0.94 -7.02 25.10
N GLU A 346 -0.40 -6.93 23.88
CA GLU A 346 0.69 -6.03 23.54
C GLU A 346 0.29 -4.55 23.65
N GLU A 347 -0.86 -4.17 23.10
CA GLU A 347 -1.38 -2.79 23.14
C GLU A 347 -1.59 -2.30 24.58
N ASN A 348 -2.05 -3.17 25.47
CA ASN A 348 -2.29 -2.85 26.87
C ASN A 348 -1.08 -3.11 27.78
N ASN A 349 0.10 -3.40 27.23
CA ASN A 349 1.34 -3.71 27.97
C ASN A 349 1.18 -4.81 29.04
N MET A 350 0.30 -5.78 28.79
CA MET A 350 0.06 -6.91 29.69
C MET A 350 1.17 -7.96 29.56
N THR A 351 1.48 -8.66 30.65
CA THR A 351 2.48 -9.74 30.69
C THR A 351 1.86 -11.01 31.25
N PHE A 352 2.27 -12.18 30.74
CA PHE A 352 1.88 -13.46 31.32
C PHE A 352 2.82 -13.78 32.49
N SER A 353 2.27 -14.42 33.52
CA SER A 353 3.09 -15.08 34.53
C SER A 353 3.87 -16.23 33.88
N LYS A 354 5.00 -16.63 34.48
CA LYS A 354 5.78 -17.77 33.99
C LYS A 354 4.94 -19.06 33.92
N ILE A 355 4.04 -19.24 34.89
CA ILE A 355 3.14 -20.40 34.97
C ILE A 355 2.15 -20.36 33.79
N ALA A 356 1.45 -19.24 33.60
CA ALA A 356 0.48 -19.10 32.51
C ALA A 356 1.13 -19.28 31.12
N PHE A 357 2.35 -18.77 30.95
CA PHE A 357 3.10 -18.95 29.71
C PHE A 357 3.39 -20.42 29.43
N HIS A 358 3.87 -21.16 30.44
CA HIS A 358 4.17 -22.58 30.31
C HIS A 358 2.92 -23.45 30.09
N GLU A 359 1.81 -23.12 30.75
CA GLU A 359 0.52 -23.79 30.54
C GLU A 359 -0.01 -23.59 29.12
N LEU A 360 0.15 -22.39 28.56
CA LEU A 360 -0.21 -22.09 27.18
C LEU A 360 0.64 -22.88 26.17
N GLU A 361 1.96 -22.93 26.36
CA GLU A 361 2.85 -23.75 25.52
C GLU A 361 2.48 -25.24 25.59
N THR A 362 2.27 -25.76 26.80
CA THR A 362 1.87 -27.16 26.99
C THR A 362 0.53 -27.47 26.30
N THR A 363 -0.40 -26.52 26.33
CA THR A 363 -1.70 -26.64 25.64
C THR A 363 -1.52 -26.62 24.13
N HIS A 364 -0.69 -25.70 23.62
CA HIS A 364 -0.35 -25.62 22.20
C HIS A 364 0.26 -26.92 21.68
N ASP A 365 1.22 -27.49 22.40
CA ASP A 365 1.86 -28.76 22.03
C ASP A 365 0.85 -29.91 21.93
N LYS A 366 -0.07 -30.02 22.91
CA LYS A 366 -1.13 -31.04 22.89
C LYS A 366 -2.08 -30.85 21.72
N VAL A 367 -2.54 -29.62 21.46
CA VAL A 367 -3.43 -29.33 20.34
C VAL A 367 -2.72 -29.60 19.01
N ASN A 368 -1.46 -29.20 18.87
CA ASN A 368 -0.67 -29.44 17.67
C ASN A 368 -0.42 -30.94 17.44
N HIS A 369 -0.24 -31.72 18.51
CA HIS A 369 -0.20 -33.18 18.43
C HIS A 369 -1.52 -33.78 17.93
N LEU A 370 -2.67 -33.28 18.40
CA LEU A 370 -3.99 -33.71 17.89
C LEU A 370 -4.16 -33.41 16.40
N PHE A 371 -3.71 -32.24 15.93
CA PHE A 371 -3.68 -31.92 14.50
C PHE A 371 -2.83 -32.93 13.71
N ASN A 372 -1.65 -33.31 14.21
CA ASN A 372 -0.80 -34.30 13.56
C ASN A 372 -1.47 -35.69 13.48
N ILE A 373 -2.20 -36.10 14.51
CA ILE A 373 -2.99 -37.34 14.50
C ILE A 373 -4.09 -37.26 13.43
N LEU A 374 -4.84 -36.16 13.37
CA LEU A 374 -5.89 -35.96 12.37
C LEU A 374 -5.33 -35.98 10.94
N ILE A 375 -4.23 -35.27 10.71
CA ILE A 375 -3.57 -35.16 9.40
C ILE A 375 -2.99 -36.51 8.93
N SER A 376 -2.54 -37.37 9.86
CA SER A 376 -2.01 -38.70 9.52
C SER A 376 -3.10 -39.76 9.39
N GLY A 377 -4.24 -39.59 10.07
CA GLY A 377 -5.39 -40.49 9.99
C GLY A 377 -6.32 -40.23 8.79
N MET A 378 -6.30 -39.02 8.22
CA MET A 378 -6.96 -38.68 6.96
C MET A 378 -6.10 -39.11 5.77
#